data_AF-A0A8T5A9S7-F1
#
_entry.id   AF-A0A8T5A9S7-F1
#
_cell.length_a   1.000
_cell.length_b   1.000
_cell.length_c   1.000
_cell.angle_alpha   90.00
_cell.angle_beta   90.00
_cell.angle_gamma   90.00
#
_symmetry.space_group_name_H-M   'P 1'
#
loop_
_entity.id
_entity.type
_entity.pdbx_description
1 polymer ?
#
loop_
_entity_poly.entity_id
_entity_poly.type
_entity_poly.pdbx_seq_one_letter_code
_entity_poly.pdbx_strand_id
1 'polypeptide(L)'
;MVYIVALASMLLGVLVGLLIIQDYAGRGIGLCGNHQEEFQLKAEFRNGRLVVSITNLGSSEVEVQMVFLEGRDYIDFEAPINVPVKPGDTVEIRTEIMQPDGGTCTVRVKLSNGRTLDCKIAAR
;
A
#
# COMPACT_ATOMS: atom_id res chain seq x y z
N MET A 1 -44.98 8.27 -7.47
CA MET A 1 -44.12 7.07 -7.57
C MET A 1 -42.70 7.38 -8.06
N VAL A 2 -42.51 8.14 -9.14
CA VAL A 2 -41.17 8.46 -9.70
C VAL A 2 -40.20 9.10 -8.69
N TYR A 3 -40.70 10.01 -7.84
CA TYR A 3 -39.87 10.72 -6.86
C TYR A 3 -39.29 9.82 -5.76
N ILE A 4 -40.05 8.80 -5.34
CA ILE A 4 -39.64 7.87 -4.28
C ILE A 4 -38.54 6.93 -4.80
N VAL A 5 -38.65 6.51 -6.07
CA VAL A 5 -37.64 5.66 -6.72
C VAL A 5 -36.31 6.40 -6.90
N ALA A 6 -36.36 7.70 -7.24
CA ALA A 6 -35.17 8.53 -7.38
C ALA A 6 -34.45 8.80 -6.04
N LEU A 7 -35.20 9.01 -4.96
CA LEU A 7 -34.63 9.14 -3.61
C LEU A 7 -33.99 7.84 -3.13
N ALA A 8 -34.64 6.70 -3.40
CA ALA A 8 -34.11 5.40 -3.02
C ALA A 8 -32.81 5.06 -3.76
N SER A 9 -32.68 5.40 -5.06
CA SER A 9 -31.47 5.15 -5.83
C SER A 9 -30.29 6.06 -5.43
N MET A 10 -30.56 7.33 -5.09
CA MET A 10 -29.53 8.22 -4.54
C MET A 10 -28.99 7.71 -3.21
N LEU A 11 -29.87 7.32 -2.28
CA LEU A 11 -29.48 6.77 -0.99
C LEU A 11 -28.68 5.48 -1.13
N LEU A 12 -29.07 4.60 -2.06
CA LEU A 12 -28.35 3.37 -2.33
C LEU A 12 -26.94 3.65 -2.89
N GLY A 13 -26.80 4.61 -3.81
CA GLY A 13 -25.50 5.01 -4.36
C GLY A 13 -24.56 5.58 -3.30
N VAL A 14 -25.07 6.41 -2.39
CA VAL A 14 -24.29 6.95 -1.26
C VAL A 14 -23.89 5.83 -0.29
N LEU A 15 -24.78 4.89 0.00
CA LEU A 15 -24.50 3.75 0.89
C LEU A 15 -23.43 2.83 0.32
N VAL A 16 -23.49 2.54 -0.99
CA VAL A 16 -22.48 1.75 -1.69
C VAL A 16 -21.15 2.50 -1.73
N GLY A 17 -21.16 3.82 -1.99
CA GLY A 17 -19.96 4.65 -1.94
C GLY A 17 -19.30 4.64 -0.56
N LEU A 18 -20.09 4.71 0.51
CA LEU A 18 -19.61 4.62 1.89
C LEU A 18 -19.04 3.23 2.21
N LEU A 19 -19.67 2.15 1.74
CA LEU A 19 -19.15 0.79 1.92
C LEU A 19 -17.81 0.58 1.22
N ILE A 20 -17.66 1.11 0.00
CA ILE A 20 -16.39 1.09 -0.72
C ILE A 20 -15.35 1.86 0.09
N ILE A 21 -15.63 3.10 0.51
CA ILE A 21 -14.70 3.91 1.32
C ILE A 21 -14.33 3.20 2.63
N GLN A 22 -15.26 2.49 3.27
CA GLN A 22 -14.99 1.72 4.48
C GLN A 22 -14.17 0.45 4.24
N ASP A 23 -14.27 -0.21 3.09
CA ASP A 23 -13.38 -1.33 2.74
C ASP A 23 -11.93 -0.83 2.50
N TYR A 24 -11.79 0.35 1.90
CA TYR A 24 -10.49 1.04 1.74
C TYR A 24 -9.94 1.65 3.04
N ALA A 25 -10.79 2.03 4.00
CA ALA A 25 -10.37 2.67 5.26
C ALA A 25 -10.30 1.70 6.46
N GLY A 26 -11.03 0.58 6.43
CA GLY A 26 -11.23 -0.32 7.57
C GLY A 26 -10.32 -1.56 7.57
N ARG A 27 -9.85 -1.98 6.40
CA ARG A 27 -8.72 -2.92 6.30
C ARG A 27 -7.46 -2.06 6.25
N GLY A 28 -6.48 -2.33 7.11
CA GLY A 28 -5.15 -1.69 7.08
C GLY A 28 -4.32 -2.01 5.82
N ILE A 29 -5.00 -2.29 4.71
CA ILE A 29 -4.46 -2.50 3.39
C ILE A 29 -4.33 -1.11 2.78
N GLY A 30 -3.13 -0.54 2.88
CA GLY A 30 -2.78 0.61 2.05
C GLY A 30 -2.72 0.16 0.60
N LEU A 31 -3.82 0.31 -0.13
CA LEU A 31 -3.79 0.28 -1.59
C LEU A 31 -3.14 1.59 -2.04
N CYS A 32 -1.82 1.56 -2.06
CA CYS A 32 -0.99 2.67 -2.43
C CYS A 32 -0.94 2.76 -3.95
N GLY A 33 -1.90 3.49 -4.50
CA GLY A 33 -1.94 3.86 -5.90
C GLY A 33 -0.86 4.88 -6.24
N ASN A 34 0.42 4.54 -6.04
CA ASN A 34 1.45 5.09 -6.91
C ASN A 34 1.34 4.31 -8.21
N HIS A 35 0.42 4.71 -9.09
CA HIS A 35 0.46 4.34 -10.51
C HIS A 35 1.63 5.09 -11.14
N GLN A 36 2.84 4.71 -10.74
CA GLN A 36 3.95 4.79 -11.65
C GLN A 36 3.72 3.63 -12.60
N GLU A 37 3.44 3.91 -13.88
CA GLU A 37 2.84 2.98 -14.88
C GLU A 37 3.45 1.56 -14.94
N GLU A 38 4.65 1.37 -14.39
CA GLU A 38 5.41 0.12 -14.37
C GLU A 38 5.43 -0.62 -13.02
N PHE A 39 4.91 -0.08 -11.91
CA PHE A 39 4.99 -0.73 -10.60
C PHE A 39 3.74 -0.55 -9.75
N GLN A 40 3.32 -1.61 -9.07
CA GLN A 40 2.30 -1.56 -8.02
C GLN A 40 2.92 -1.91 -6.68
N LEU A 41 2.72 -1.05 -5.68
CA LEU A 41 3.18 -1.25 -4.31
C LEU A 41 1.98 -1.43 -3.38
N LYS A 42 2.02 -2.45 -2.54
CA LYS A 42 1.11 -2.63 -1.40
C LYS A 42 1.94 -2.82 -0.15
N ALA A 43 1.48 -2.25 0.96
CA ALA A 43 2.08 -2.48 2.26
C ALA A 43 1.00 -2.67 3.31
N GLU A 44 1.29 -3.51 4.29
CA GLU A 44 0.43 -3.77 5.44
C GLU A 44 1.25 -4.23 6.63
N PHE A 45 0.72 -4.05 7.83
CA PHE A 45 1.26 -4.73 9.01
C PHE A 45 0.54 -6.07 9.20
N ARG A 46 1.31 -7.16 9.21
CA ARG A 46 0.82 -8.51 9.43
C ARG A 46 1.56 -9.13 10.61
N ASN A 47 0.82 -9.52 11.65
CA ASN A 47 1.38 -10.03 12.90
C ASN A 47 2.41 -9.06 13.54
N GLY A 48 2.12 -7.76 13.51
CA GLY A 48 2.97 -6.71 14.09
C GLY A 48 4.25 -6.39 13.30
N ARG A 49 4.39 -6.93 12.08
CA ARG A 49 5.54 -6.71 11.20
C ARG A 49 5.11 -6.17 9.85
N LEU A 50 5.93 -5.30 9.27
CA LEU A 50 5.67 -4.74 7.96
C LEU A 50 5.86 -5.81 6.87
N VAL A 51 4.85 -5.97 6.03
CA VAL A 51 4.88 -6.78 4.82
C VAL A 51 4.64 -5.88 3.62
N VAL A 52 5.51 -6.01 2.63
CA VAL A 52 5.48 -5.24 1.40
C VAL A 52 5.27 -6.18 0.23
N SER A 53 4.33 -5.89 -0.65
CA SER A 53 4.13 -6.60 -1.91
C SER A 53 4.37 -5.66 -3.08
N ILE A 54 5.23 -6.07 -4.01
CA ILE A 54 5.55 -5.30 -5.20
C ILE A 54 5.25 -6.13 -6.42
N THR A 55 4.48 -5.55 -7.33
CA THR A 55 4.24 -6.10 -8.66
C THR A 55 4.97 -5.24 -9.70
N ASN A 56 5.79 -5.88 -10.53
CA ASN A 56 6.43 -5.21 -11.66
C ASN A 56 5.53 -5.34 -12.89
N LEU A 57 4.92 -4.24 -13.30
CA LEU A 57 4.09 -4.11 -14.50
C LEU A 57 4.88 -3.63 -15.73
N GLY A 58 6.16 -3.29 -15.54
CA GLY A 58 7.06 -2.84 -16.61
C GLY A 58 7.65 -4.00 -17.42
N SER A 59 8.60 -3.67 -18.29
CA SER A 59 9.23 -4.62 -19.23
C SER A 59 10.63 -5.07 -18.83
N SER A 60 11.20 -4.49 -17.77
CA SER A 60 12.57 -4.81 -17.29
C SER A 60 12.55 -5.31 -15.85
N GLU A 61 13.42 -6.28 -15.54
CA GLU A 61 13.64 -6.73 -14.16
C GLU A 61 14.21 -5.58 -13.31
N VAL A 62 13.74 -5.48 -12.08
CA VAL A 62 14.25 -4.54 -11.07
C VAL A 62 14.51 -5.25 -9.77
N GLU A 63 15.33 -4.66 -8.91
CA GLU A 63 15.62 -5.21 -7.59
C GLU A 63 15.13 -4.24 -6.52
N VAL A 64 14.48 -4.78 -5.49
CA VAL A 64 14.14 -4.05 -4.27
C VAL A 64 15.38 -3.95 -3.41
N GLN A 65 15.98 -2.77 -3.35
CA GLN A 65 17.22 -2.55 -2.60
C GLN A 65 16.92 -2.33 -1.11
N MET A 66 15.99 -1.44 -0.82
CA MET A 66 15.69 -1.03 0.55
C MET A 66 14.19 -0.75 0.75
N VAL A 67 13.69 -1.12 1.93
CA VAL A 67 12.38 -0.74 2.43
C VAL A 67 12.58 0.15 3.65
N PHE A 68 11.90 1.30 3.64
CA PHE A 68 11.87 2.27 4.72
C PHE A 68 10.45 2.36 5.29
N LEU A 69 10.35 2.59 6.58
CA LEU A 69 9.13 3.04 7.23
C LEU A 69 9.42 4.39 7.86
N GLU A 70 8.70 5.43 7.44
CA GLU A 70 8.86 6.83 7.90
C GLU A 70 7.56 7.35 8.52
N GLY A 71 7.64 7.98 9.69
CA GLY A 71 6.49 8.60 10.33
C GLY A 71 6.89 9.65 11.35
N ARG A 72 5.88 10.35 11.86
CA ARG A 72 6.10 11.63 12.54
C ARG A 72 6.87 11.49 13.87
N ASP A 73 6.75 10.33 14.52
CA ASP A 73 7.18 10.12 15.90
C ASP A 73 8.09 8.88 16.09
N TYR A 74 8.66 8.31 15.01
CA TYR A 74 9.54 7.14 15.12
C TYR A 74 10.78 7.25 14.23
N ILE A 75 11.80 6.45 14.55
CA ILE A 75 13.07 6.34 13.82
C ILE A 75 12.81 5.64 12.49
N ASP A 76 13.34 6.18 11.39
CA ASP A 76 13.27 5.52 10.09
C ASP A 76 13.91 4.13 10.18
N PHE A 77 13.11 3.09 9.97
CA PHE A 77 13.61 1.72 9.94
C PHE A 77 13.95 1.35 8.51
N GLU A 78 15.17 0.85 8.30
CA GLU A 78 15.62 0.35 7.00
C GLU A 78 15.86 -1.16 7.02
N ALA A 79 15.39 -1.84 5.98
CA ALA A 79 15.70 -3.24 5.74
C ALA A 79 16.32 -3.39 4.35
N PRO A 80 17.58 -3.84 4.23
CA PRO A 80 18.14 -4.25 2.94
C PRO A 80 17.50 -5.58 2.51
N ILE A 81 16.97 -5.62 1.30
CA ILE A 81 16.18 -6.77 0.82
C ILE A 81 16.92 -7.51 -0.29
N ASN A 82 17.45 -6.80 -1.29
CA ASN A 82 18.14 -7.35 -2.46
C ASN A 82 17.35 -8.48 -3.16
N VAL A 83 16.05 -8.23 -3.41
CA VAL A 83 15.16 -9.20 -4.05
C VAL A 83 14.79 -8.74 -5.46
N PRO A 84 15.06 -9.54 -6.51
CA PRO A 84 14.66 -9.23 -7.87
C PRO A 84 13.14 -9.43 -8.07
N VAL A 85 12.56 -8.58 -8.93
CA VAL A 85 11.15 -8.58 -9.33
C VAL A 85 11.09 -8.51 -10.85
N LYS A 86 10.78 -9.64 -11.49
CA LYS A 86 10.68 -9.74 -12.95
C LYS A 86 9.40 -9.08 -13.48
N PRO A 87 9.38 -8.68 -14.76
CA PRO A 87 8.16 -8.27 -15.44
C PRO A 87 7.01 -9.28 -15.24
N GLY A 88 5.85 -8.81 -14.79
CA GLY A 88 4.67 -9.60 -14.51
C GLY A 88 4.63 -10.28 -13.13
N ASP A 89 5.75 -10.35 -12.41
CA ASP A 89 5.81 -11.00 -11.11
C ASP A 89 5.32 -10.09 -9.98
N THR A 90 4.73 -10.73 -8.96
CA THR A 90 4.45 -10.11 -7.67
C THR A 90 5.28 -10.81 -6.61
N VAL A 91 6.06 -10.03 -5.86
CA VAL A 91 6.92 -10.52 -4.78
C VAL A 91 6.45 -9.95 -3.45
N GLU A 92 6.27 -10.83 -2.46
CA GLU A 92 6.00 -10.46 -1.07
C GLU A 92 7.31 -10.49 -0.26
N ILE A 93 7.60 -9.37 0.41
CA ILE A 93 8.76 -9.16 1.25
C ILE A 93 8.27 -8.97 2.67
N ARG A 94 8.69 -9.87 3.57
CA ARG A 94 8.45 -9.74 5.01
C ARG A 94 9.66 -9.06 5.61
N THR A 95 9.45 -7.95 6.31
CA THR A 95 10.54 -7.23 6.96
C THR A 95 10.56 -7.53 8.46
N GLU A 96 11.69 -7.18 9.09
CA GLU A 96 11.82 -7.19 10.55
C GLU A 96 11.31 -5.89 11.18
N ILE A 97 10.78 -4.95 10.39
CA ILE A 97 10.30 -3.65 10.86
C ILE A 97 9.01 -3.87 11.65
N MET A 98 9.04 -3.48 12.93
CA MET A 98 7.89 -3.61 13.83
C MET A 98 6.87 -2.50 13.57
N GLN A 99 5.60 -2.84 13.76
CA GLN A 99 4.51 -1.88 13.74
C GLN A 99 4.66 -0.86 14.88
N PRO A 100 4.63 0.46 14.60
CA PRO A 100 4.66 1.50 15.63
C PRO A 100 3.30 1.65 16.31
N ASP A 101 3.28 2.33 17.46
CA ASP A 101 2.05 2.58 18.24
C ASP A 101 1.20 3.67 17.58
N GLY A 102 0.29 3.26 16.68
CA GLY A 102 -0.70 4.14 16.06
C GLY A 102 -0.15 5.15 15.04
N GLY A 103 -1.08 5.89 14.42
CA GLY A 103 -0.77 6.96 13.46
C GLY A 103 -0.65 6.51 12.00
N THR A 104 -0.28 7.46 11.14
CA THR A 104 -0.08 7.20 9.71
C THR A 104 1.41 7.15 9.39
N CYS A 105 1.80 6.07 8.72
CA CYS A 105 3.16 5.77 8.31
C CYS A 105 3.29 5.89 6.79
N THR A 106 4.48 6.23 6.31
CA THR A 106 4.86 6.17 4.91
C THR A 106 5.89 5.06 4.73
N VAL A 107 5.51 3.99 4.05
CA VAL A 107 6.42 2.96 3.57
C VAL A 107 7.04 3.43 2.27
N ARG A 108 8.36 3.51 2.21
CA ARG A 108 9.09 3.87 1.01
C ARG A 108 9.93 2.69 0.55
N VAL A 109 9.93 2.41 -0.74
CA VAL A 109 10.73 1.34 -1.34
C VAL A 109 11.64 1.92 -2.40
N LYS A 110 12.94 1.64 -2.28
CA LYS A 110 13.94 2.03 -3.28
C LYS A 110 14.29 0.86 -4.17
N LEU A 111 14.20 1.08 -5.48
CA LEU A 111 14.50 0.11 -6.53
C LEU A 111 15.89 0.35 -7.14
N SER A 112 16.46 -0.68 -7.77
CA SER A 112 17.77 -0.61 -8.41
C SER A 112 17.88 0.32 -9.62
N ASN A 113 16.75 0.62 -10.26
CA ASN A 113 16.67 1.62 -11.33
C ASN A 113 16.63 3.07 -10.80
N GLY A 114 16.83 3.28 -9.49
CA GLY A 114 16.81 4.59 -8.84
C GLY A 114 15.42 5.14 -8.54
N ARG A 115 14.35 4.43 -8.91
CA ARG A 115 12.97 4.82 -8.57
C ARG A 115 12.68 4.55 -7.10
N THR A 116 11.78 5.38 -6.59
CA THR A 116 11.27 5.29 -5.23
C THR A 116 9.76 5.16 -5.29
N LEU A 117 9.21 4.16 -4.60
CA LEU A 117 7.78 3.91 -4.49
C LEU A 117 7.34 4.22 -3.06
N ASP A 118 6.40 5.13 -2.90
CA ASP A 118 5.85 5.50 -1.59
C ASP A 118 4.44 4.94 -1.40
N CYS A 119 4.14 4.53 -0.16
CA CYS A 119 2.87 3.96 0.24
C CYS A 119 2.49 4.39 1.66
N LYS A 120 1.29 4.94 1.86
CA LYS A 120 0.80 5.30 3.20
C LYS A 120 -0.03 4.19 3.80
N ILE A 121 0.26 3.84 5.05
CA ILE A 121 -0.45 2.83 5.83
C ILE A 121 -0.77 3.35 7.23
N ALA A 122 -1.88 2.90 7.81
CA ALA A 122 -2.20 3.19 9.20
C ALA A 122 -1.55 2.14 10.11
N ALA A 123 -0.82 2.60 11.12
CA ALA A 123 -0.44 1.77 12.25
C ALA A 123 -1.57 1.76 13.28
N ARG A 124 -1.77 0.62 13.93
CA ARG A 124 -2.77 0.41 14.98
C ARG A 124 -2.12 0.32 16.34
#